data_AF-E3H9S1-F1
#
_entry.id   AF-E3H9S1-F1
#
_cell.length_a   1.000
_cell.length_b   1.000
_cell.length_c   1.000
_cell.angle_alpha   90.00
_cell.angle_beta   90.00
_cell.angle_gamma   90.00
#
_symmetry.space_group_name_H-M   'P 1'
#
loop_
_entity.id
_entity.type
_entity.pdbx_description
1 polymer ?
#
loop_
_entity_poly.entity_id
_entity_poly.type
_entity_poly.pdbx_seq_one_letter_code
_entity_poly.pdbx_strand_id
1 'polypeptide(L)'
;MKKKGFTLIELVVVVAIILLLAATLAPKLRKEVAKARDAKAVAALGSVRTAINVYLADEGDGVDYIYATSPDSFLIDSLDDSSEYMEDNLVTYLLGEEDPDEDAVVPVGGTREDADGTITYGGSITLNYDPDAVSAKLGATSGDAGIYDTKGNLWSEY
;
A
#
# COMPACT_ATOMS: atom_id res chain seq x y z
N MET A 1 17.14 -54.93 22.63
CA MET A 1 16.61 -53.56 22.82
C MET A 1 15.27 -53.45 22.10
N LYS A 2 14.15 -53.26 22.79
CA LYS A 2 12.84 -53.10 22.13
C LYS A 2 12.75 -51.69 21.55
N LYS A 3 12.77 -51.56 20.22
CA LYS A 3 12.50 -50.29 19.56
C LYS A 3 11.02 -49.95 19.76
N LYS A 4 10.72 -48.86 20.47
CA LYS A 4 9.38 -48.29 20.50
C LYS A 4 9.15 -47.62 19.14
N GLY A 5 8.26 -48.21 18.34
CA GLY A 5 7.79 -47.60 17.11
C GLY A 5 6.63 -46.64 17.40
N PHE A 6 6.54 -45.57 16.62
CA PHE A 6 5.40 -44.65 16.63
C PHE A 6 4.14 -45.40 16.18
N THR A 7 3.01 -45.17 16.85
CA THR A 7 1.75 -45.79 16.42
C THR A 7 1.12 -45.00 15.28
N LEU A 8 0.42 -45.69 14.38
CA LEU A 8 -0.36 -45.03 13.32
C LEU A 8 -1.41 -44.06 13.90
N ILE A 9 -1.99 -44.41 15.05
CA ILE A 9 -2.99 -43.56 15.69
C ILE A 9 -2.41 -42.27 16.26
N GLU A 10 -1.20 -42.31 16.82
CA GLU A 10 -0.50 -41.09 17.29
C GLU A 10 -0.25 -40.13 16.12
N LEU A 11 0.16 -40.65 14.95
CA LEU A 11 0.38 -39.80 13.79
C LEU A 11 -0.93 -39.17 13.29
N VAL A 12 -2.02 -39.95 13.24
CA VAL A 12 -3.32 -39.46 12.76
C VAL A 12 -3.89 -38.37 13.67
N VAL A 13 -3.80 -38.54 14.99
CA VAL A 13 -4.27 -37.51 15.94
C VAL A 13 -3.45 -36.23 15.83
N VAL A 14 -2.13 -36.33 15.66
CA VAL A 14 -1.25 -35.17 15.51
C VAL A 14 -1.58 -34.37 14.24
N VAL A 15 -1.74 -35.04 13.11
CA VAL A 15 -2.12 -34.37 11.85
C VAL A 15 -3.52 -33.75 11.96
N ALA A 16 -4.46 -34.42 12.62
CA ALA A 16 -5.80 -33.88 12.85
C ALA A 16 -5.77 -32.56 13.65
N ILE A 17 -4.95 -32.47 14.70
CA ILE A 17 -4.81 -31.23 15.49
C ILE A 17 -4.11 -30.13 14.67
N ILE A 18 -3.06 -30.46 13.91
CA ILE A 18 -2.37 -29.49 13.05
C ILE A 18 -3.34 -28.89 12.02
N LEU A 19 -4.17 -29.72 11.38
CA LEU A 19 -5.16 -29.25 10.40
C LEU A 19 -6.21 -28.34 11.03
N LEU A 20 -6.66 -28.64 12.25
CA LEU A 20 -7.60 -27.79 13.00
C LEU A 20 -6.99 -26.43 13.32
N LEU A 21 -5.74 -26.39 13.80
CA LEU A 21 -5.02 -25.14 14.06
C LEU A 21 -4.78 -24.36 12.77
N ALA A 22 -4.32 -25.02 11.70
CA ALA A 22 -4.05 -24.40 10.41
C ALA A 22 -5.30 -23.75 9.80
N ALA A 23 -6.47 -24.39 9.92
CA ALA A 23 -7.74 -23.86 9.42
C ALA A 23 -8.09 -22.51 10.08
N THR A 24 -7.87 -22.37 11.39
CA THR A 24 -8.14 -21.11 12.11
C THR A 24 -7.04 -20.05 11.93
N LEU A 25 -5.81 -20.48 11.67
CA LEU A 25 -4.65 -19.60 11.54
C LEU A 25 -4.56 -18.94 10.17
N ALA A 26 -4.94 -19.65 9.10
CA ALA A 26 -4.85 -19.15 7.73
C ALA A 26 -5.48 -17.76 7.49
N PRO A 27 -6.74 -17.47 7.90
CA PRO A 27 -7.33 -16.14 7.68
C PRO A 27 -6.63 -15.05 8.51
N LYS A 28 -6.18 -15.38 9.72
CA LYS A 28 -5.43 -14.45 10.58
C LYS A 28 -4.11 -14.07 9.93
N LEU A 29 -3.37 -15.06 9.44
CA LEU A 29 -2.10 -14.83 8.77
C LEU A 29 -2.26 -13.96 7.52
N ARG A 30 -3.30 -14.20 6.70
CA ARG A 30 -3.59 -13.36 5.52
C ARG A 30 -3.81 -11.90 5.91
N LYS A 31 -4.57 -11.63 6.98
CA LYS A 31 -4.80 -10.27 7.49
C LYS A 31 -3.52 -9.62 8.00
N GLU A 32 -2.68 -10.33 8.74
CA GLU A 32 -1.43 -9.75 9.27
C GLU A 32 -0.40 -9.49 8.17
N VAL A 33 -0.30 -10.35 7.16
CA VAL A 33 0.53 -10.11 5.98
C VAL A 33 0.04 -8.88 5.20
N ALA A 34 -1.27 -8.72 5.06
CA ALA A 34 -1.85 -7.54 4.41
C ALA A 34 -1.50 -6.25 5.18
N LYS A 35 -1.67 -6.23 6.50
CA LYS A 35 -1.26 -5.08 7.33
C LYS A 35 0.23 -4.76 7.22
N ALA A 36 1.09 -5.77 7.10
CA ALA A 36 2.53 -5.56 6.93
C ALA A 36 2.85 -4.91 5.58
N ARG A 37 2.13 -5.31 4.51
CA ARG A 37 2.24 -4.66 3.19
C ARG A 37 1.73 -3.23 3.23
N ASP A 38 0.61 -2.97 3.89
CA ASP A 38 0.09 -1.61 4.08
C ASP A 38 1.09 -0.73 4.84
N ALA A 39 1.71 -1.26 5.91
CA ALA A 39 2.72 -0.50 6.66
C ALA A 39 3.93 -0.12 5.79
N LYS A 40 4.33 -0.99 4.85
CA LYS A 40 5.37 -0.67 3.86
C LYS A 40 4.88 0.43 2.90
N ALA A 41 3.63 0.35 2.44
CA ALA A 41 3.06 1.35 1.55
C ALA A 41 2.96 2.73 2.23
N VAL A 42 2.49 2.79 3.48
CA VAL A 42 2.45 4.03 4.27
C VAL A 42 3.85 4.63 4.45
N ALA A 43 4.88 3.82 4.69
CA ALA A 43 6.26 4.31 4.79
C ALA A 43 6.79 4.87 3.46
N ALA A 44 6.39 4.27 2.33
CA ALA A 44 6.72 4.75 1.00
C ALA A 44 6.05 6.10 0.71
N LEU A 45 4.73 6.21 0.97
CA LEU A 45 3.99 7.47 0.83
C LEU A 45 4.55 8.59 1.71
N GLY A 46 4.89 8.28 2.97
CA GLY A 46 5.52 9.25 3.87
C GLY A 46 6.87 9.76 3.38
N SER A 47 7.66 8.90 2.73
CA SER A 47 8.93 9.29 2.10
C SER A 47 8.70 10.25 0.93
N VAL A 48 7.72 9.95 0.07
CA VAL A 48 7.33 10.81 -1.05
C VAL A 48 6.82 12.17 -0.56
N ARG A 49 5.92 12.19 0.42
CA ARG A 49 5.41 13.42 1.03
C ARG A 49 6.52 14.27 1.63
N THR A 50 7.50 13.63 2.29
CA THR A 50 8.66 14.34 2.85
C THR A 50 9.51 14.96 1.74
N ALA A 51 9.76 14.23 0.65
CA ALA A 51 10.53 14.74 -0.48
C ALA A 51 9.84 15.92 -1.17
N ILE A 52 8.52 15.84 -1.37
CA ILE A 52 7.71 16.94 -1.92
C ILE A 52 7.81 18.16 -0.99
N ASN A 53 7.65 17.98 0.33
CA ASN A 53 7.78 19.08 1.29
C ASN A 53 9.17 19.73 1.30
N VAL A 54 10.24 18.95 1.12
CA VAL A 54 11.62 19.47 1.05
C VAL A 54 11.80 20.27 -0.23
N TYR A 55 11.35 19.75 -1.37
CA TYR A 55 11.40 20.43 -2.66
C TYR A 55 10.67 21.79 -2.62
N LEU A 56 9.44 21.80 -2.12
CA LEU A 56 8.61 23.00 -2.00
C LEU A 56 9.19 24.01 -0.98
N ALA A 57 9.83 23.53 0.10
CA ALA A 57 10.50 24.41 1.05
C ALA A 57 11.73 25.12 0.45
N ASP A 58 12.41 24.49 -0.51
CA ASP A 58 13.55 25.07 -1.23
C ASP A 58 13.09 26.05 -2.34
N GLU A 59 11.96 25.79 -3.00
CA GLU A 59 11.39 26.63 -4.07
C GLU A 59 10.56 27.83 -3.56
N GLY A 60 10.14 27.81 -2.29
CA GLY A 60 9.46 28.94 -1.65
C GLY A 60 7.94 28.98 -1.85
N ASP A 61 7.40 28.10 -2.69
CA ASP A 61 5.97 27.84 -2.81
C ASP A 61 5.61 26.62 -1.95
N GLY A 62 5.01 26.88 -0.78
CA GLY A 62 4.55 25.81 0.10
C GLY A 62 3.35 25.08 -0.52
N VAL A 63 3.24 23.78 -0.23
CA VAL A 63 2.04 22.98 -0.54
C VAL A 63 0.81 23.67 0.04
N ASP A 64 -0.04 24.24 -0.80
CA ASP A 64 -1.20 24.99 -0.29
C ASP A 64 -2.25 23.98 0.19
N TYR A 65 -2.56 22.93 -0.59
CA TYR A 65 -3.48 21.88 -0.14
C TYR A 65 -3.34 20.50 -0.80
N ILE A 66 -3.71 19.51 0.00
CA ILE A 66 -3.87 18.09 -0.32
C ILE A 66 -5.41 17.91 -0.40
N TYR A 67 -5.99 17.64 -1.59
CA TYR A 67 -7.43 17.38 -1.77
C TYR A 67 -7.75 16.08 -2.55
N ALA A 68 -8.77 15.35 -2.10
CA ALA A 68 -9.29 14.18 -2.82
C ALA A 68 -10.07 14.62 -4.07
N THR A 69 -9.72 14.09 -5.24
CA THR A 69 -10.40 14.39 -6.52
C THR A 69 -11.43 13.35 -6.92
N SER A 70 -11.28 12.13 -6.44
CA SER A 70 -12.28 11.08 -6.53
C SER A 70 -12.14 10.17 -5.30
N PRO A 71 -13.06 9.22 -5.05
CA PRO A 71 -12.92 8.32 -3.91
C PRO A 71 -11.54 7.63 -3.90
N ASP A 72 -11.08 7.18 -5.06
CA ASP A 72 -9.84 6.46 -5.30
C ASP A 72 -8.66 7.34 -5.73
N SER A 73 -8.81 8.67 -5.79
CA SER A 73 -7.73 9.57 -6.22
C SER A 73 -7.55 10.82 -5.38
N PHE A 74 -6.30 11.24 -5.33
CA PHE A 74 -5.85 12.38 -4.56
C PHE A 74 -4.97 13.31 -5.40
N LEU A 75 -5.18 14.62 -5.30
CA LEU A 75 -4.30 15.63 -5.90
C LEU A 75 -3.53 16.40 -4.83
N ILE A 76 -2.25 16.59 -5.07
CA ILE A 76 -1.42 17.59 -4.42
C ILE A 76 -1.43 18.80 -5.34
N ASP A 77 -2.32 19.76 -5.06
CA ASP A 77 -2.56 20.95 -5.88
C ASP A 77 -1.74 22.11 -5.32
N SER A 78 -0.49 22.18 -5.77
CA SER A 78 0.26 23.43 -5.97
C SER A 78 1.60 23.10 -6.63
N LEU A 79 1.59 22.93 -7.95
CA LEU A 79 2.77 23.15 -8.78
C LEU A 79 2.37 24.26 -9.76
N ASP A 80 2.28 25.50 -9.26
CA ASP A 80 2.12 26.66 -10.14
C ASP A 80 3.48 26.83 -10.86
N ASP A 81 3.55 26.26 -12.07
CA ASP A 81 4.52 26.63 -13.11
C ASP A 81 6.03 26.39 -12.83
N SER A 82 6.43 25.41 -12.01
CA SER A 82 7.84 24.94 -11.94
C SER A 82 8.12 23.74 -12.85
N SER A 83 7.72 23.88 -14.11
CA SER A 83 7.86 22.85 -15.16
C SER A 83 9.31 22.59 -15.65
N GLU A 84 10.33 23.29 -15.14
CA GLU A 84 11.68 23.28 -15.72
C GLU A 84 12.72 22.41 -14.96
N TYR A 85 12.42 21.86 -13.77
CA TYR A 85 13.43 21.08 -13.01
C TYR A 85 12.98 19.77 -12.36
N MET A 86 11.70 19.39 -12.46
CA MET A 86 11.22 18.05 -12.07
C MET A 86 11.01 17.14 -13.29
N GLU A 87 11.92 17.21 -14.26
CA GLU A 87 11.82 16.48 -15.54
C GLU A 87 11.91 14.95 -15.40
N ASP A 88 12.30 14.42 -14.25
CA ASP A 88 12.23 12.99 -13.96
C ASP A 88 11.34 12.77 -12.74
N ASN A 89 10.45 11.78 -12.85
CA ASN A 89 9.49 11.38 -11.83
C ASN A 89 10.23 11.09 -10.50
N LEU A 90 10.41 12.12 -9.67
CA LEU A 90 11.16 12.07 -8.41
C LEU A 90 10.60 10.98 -7.48
N VAL A 91 9.31 10.71 -7.64
CA VAL A 91 8.56 9.62 -7.01
C VAL A 91 9.06 8.25 -7.48
N THR A 92 9.27 8.04 -8.78
CA THR A 92 9.89 6.85 -9.37
C THR A 92 11.31 6.63 -8.83
N TYR A 93 12.13 7.68 -8.78
CA TYR A 93 13.50 7.58 -8.23
C TYR A 93 13.52 7.20 -6.74
N LEU A 94 12.61 7.76 -5.94
CA LEU A 94 12.52 7.48 -4.50
C LEU A 94 11.93 6.10 -4.20
N LEU A 95 11.06 5.58 -5.07
CA LEU A 95 10.51 4.24 -4.95
C LEU A 95 11.40 3.16 -5.60
N GLY A 96 12.48 3.59 -6.27
CA GLY A 96 13.48 2.71 -6.87
C GLY A 96 13.01 2.04 -8.15
N GLU A 97 12.05 2.65 -8.85
CA GLU A 97 11.59 2.19 -10.15
C GLU A 97 12.61 2.64 -11.22
N GLU A 98 12.98 1.75 -12.15
CA GLU A 98 14.13 1.94 -13.03
C GLU A 98 13.83 2.85 -14.25
N ASP A 99 12.56 3.13 -14.51
CA ASP A 99 12.08 3.89 -15.67
C ASP A 99 11.29 5.14 -15.22
N PRO A 100 11.81 6.36 -15.44
CA PRO A 100 11.13 7.62 -15.07
C PRO A 100 9.81 7.85 -15.81
N ASP A 101 9.58 7.17 -16.93
CA ASP A 101 8.33 7.23 -17.70
C ASP A 101 7.28 6.21 -17.22
N GLU A 102 7.63 5.31 -16.30
CA GLU A 102 6.70 4.34 -15.70
C GLU A 102 6.10 4.86 -14.38
N ASP A 103 4.79 4.70 -14.23
CA ASP A 103 4.09 5.09 -13.00
C ASP A 103 4.67 4.34 -11.80
N ALA A 104 4.95 5.06 -10.71
CA ALA A 104 5.48 4.41 -9.51
C ALA A 104 4.38 3.62 -8.79
N VAL A 105 4.54 2.30 -8.70
CA VAL A 105 3.51 1.39 -8.17
C VAL A 105 3.90 0.87 -6.78
N VAL A 106 3.17 1.29 -5.75
CA VAL A 106 3.35 0.82 -4.36
C VAL A 106 2.36 -0.30 -4.05
N PRO A 107 2.80 -1.56 -3.86
CA PRO A 107 1.87 -2.66 -3.60
C PRO A 107 1.27 -2.57 -2.19
N VAL A 108 -0.05 -2.66 -2.09
CA VAL A 108 -0.78 -2.68 -0.81
C VAL A 108 -1.22 -4.10 -0.43
N GLY A 109 -1.51 -4.29 0.84
CA GLY A 109 -2.05 -5.54 1.38
C GLY A 109 -3.53 -5.72 1.09
N GLY A 110 -4.27 -4.63 1.00
CA GLY A 110 -5.66 -4.61 0.57
C GLY A 110 -6.31 -3.24 0.76
N THR A 111 -7.50 -3.09 0.22
CA THR A 111 -8.32 -1.89 0.32
C THR A 111 -9.72 -2.23 0.82
N ARG A 112 -10.47 -1.23 1.30
CA ARG A 112 -11.89 -1.38 1.65
C ARG A 112 -12.66 -0.08 1.38
N GLU A 113 -13.94 -0.21 1.05
CA GLU A 113 -14.80 0.93 0.69
C GLU A 113 -15.18 1.79 1.92
N ASP A 114 -15.36 1.16 3.08
CA ASP A 114 -15.73 1.81 4.34
C ASP A 114 -14.74 1.43 5.46
N ALA A 115 -14.55 2.27 6.48
CA ALA A 115 -13.63 2.02 7.61
C ALA A 115 -13.79 0.63 8.28
N ASP A 116 -15.02 0.12 8.35
CA ASP A 116 -15.36 -1.20 8.91
C ASP A 116 -15.79 -2.24 7.83
N GLY A 117 -15.63 -1.88 6.56
CA GLY A 117 -16.04 -2.69 5.41
C GLY A 117 -15.19 -3.94 5.18
N THR A 118 -15.60 -4.73 4.18
CA THR A 118 -14.88 -5.95 3.77
C THR A 118 -13.56 -5.58 3.12
N ILE A 119 -12.49 -6.29 3.50
CA ILE A 119 -11.16 -6.11 2.90
C ILE A 119 -11.10 -6.85 1.56
N THR A 120 -10.87 -6.09 0.50
CA THR A 120 -10.40 -6.58 -0.80
C THR A 120 -8.89 -6.73 -0.73
N TYR A 121 -8.39 -7.97 -0.69
CA TYR A 121 -6.96 -8.23 -0.53
C TYR A 121 -6.19 -8.01 -1.84
N GLY A 122 -4.99 -7.43 -1.70
CA GLY A 122 -4.15 -7.04 -2.83
C GLY A 122 -4.54 -5.68 -3.42
N GLY A 123 -3.68 -5.18 -4.29
CA GLY A 123 -3.81 -3.88 -4.92
C GLY A 123 -2.48 -3.15 -4.99
N SER A 124 -2.54 -1.94 -5.52
CA SER A 124 -1.43 -1.01 -5.58
C SER A 124 -1.90 0.42 -5.44
N ILE A 125 -1.01 1.29 -5.01
CA ILE A 125 -1.16 2.74 -5.15
C ILE A 125 -0.24 3.15 -6.27
N THR A 126 -0.81 3.70 -7.33
CA THR A 126 -0.10 4.24 -8.47
C THR A 126 0.08 5.73 -8.23
N LEU A 127 1.31 6.20 -8.21
CA LEU A 127 1.63 7.61 -8.10
C LEU A 127 1.98 8.11 -9.51
N ASN A 128 1.15 9.00 -10.03
CA ASN A 128 1.33 9.63 -11.33
C ASN A 128 1.72 11.09 -11.12
N TYR A 129 2.90 11.44 -11.62
CA TYR A 129 3.41 12.80 -11.64
C TYR A 129 3.01 13.47 -12.96
N ASP A 130 2.29 14.58 -12.87
CA ASP A 130 2.05 15.52 -13.96
C ASP A 130 2.83 16.80 -13.63
N PRO A 131 3.54 17.45 -14.58
CA PRO A 131 4.22 18.73 -14.34
C PRO A 131 3.36 19.81 -13.66
N ASP A 132 2.03 19.74 -13.79
CA ASP A 132 1.10 20.68 -13.16
C ASP A 132 0.44 20.11 -11.88
N ALA A 133 0.59 18.81 -11.58
CA ALA A 133 -0.03 18.16 -10.42
C ALA A 133 0.56 16.78 -10.07
N VAL A 134 0.76 16.50 -8.77
CA VAL A 134 1.03 15.12 -8.32
C VAL A 134 -0.28 14.43 -7.96
N SER A 135 -0.54 13.27 -8.58
CA SER A 135 -1.75 12.48 -8.35
C SER A 135 -1.44 11.09 -7.81
N ALA A 136 -2.19 10.64 -6.81
CA ALA A 136 -2.15 9.27 -6.33
C ALA A 136 -3.47 8.57 -6.69
N LYS A 137 -3.41 7.37 -7.26
CA LYS A 137 -4.58 6.54 -7.58
C LYS A 137 -4.48 5.19 -6.88
N LEU A 138 -5.56 4.77 -6.25
CA LEU A 138 -5.67 3.45 -5.65
C LEU A 138 -6.22 2.44 -6.66
N GLY A 139 -5.53 1.31 -6.79
CA GLY A 139 -5.94 0.15 -7.56
C GLY A 139 -6.12 -1.08 -6.67
N ALA A 140 -7.13 -1.89 -6.96
CA ALA A 140 -7.31 -3.21 -6.34
C ALA A 140 -6.93 -4.31 -7.34
N THR A 141 -6.38 -5.42 -6.83
CA THR A 141 -6.08 -6.60 -7.69
C THR A 141 -7.36 -7.26 -8.24
N SER A 142 -8.50 -7.02 -7.60
CA SER A 142 -9.81 -7.49 -8.06
C SER A 142 -10.92 -6.63 -7.46
N GLY A 143 -11.90 -6.21 -8.28
CA GLY A 143 -12.97 -5.31 -7.84
C GLY A 143 -12.52 -3.85 -7.79
N ASP A 144 -13.35 -2.99 -7.22
CA ASP A 144 -13.05 -1.56 -7.08
C ASP A 144 -12.10 -1.31 -5.90
N ALA A 145 -11.20 -0.35 -6.07
CA ALA A 145 -10.29 0.04 -5.02
C ALA A 145 -11.02 0.87 -3.97
N GLY A 146 -10.98 0.40 -2.73
CA GLY A 146 -11.49 1.15 -1.59
C GLY A 146 -10.53 2.23 -1.12
N ILE A 147 -11.09 3.26 -0.49
CA ILE A 147 -10.37 4.47 -0.07
C ILE A 147 -9.68 4.31 1.29
N TYR A 148 -9.93 3.18 1.97
CA TYR A 148 -9.37 2.86 3.28
C TYR A 148 -8.39 1.68 3.25
N ASP A 149 -7.44 1.68 4.19
CA ASP A 149 -6.44 0.62 4.40
C ASP A 149 -7.01 -0.62 5.13
N THR A 150 -6.20 -1.67 5.33
CA THR A 150 -6.61 -2.88 6.09
C THR A 150 -6.77 -2.66 7.60
N LYS A 151 -6.64 -1.42 8.10
CA LYS A 151 -6.96 -1.00 9.48
C LYS A 151 -8.20 -0.10 9.60
N GLY A 152 -8.63 0.56 8.53
CA GLY A 152 -9.81 1.43 8.47
C GLY A 152 -9.46 2.92 8.41
N ASN A 153 -8.20 3.25 8.12
CA ASN A 153 -7.75 4.64 7.94
C ASN A 153 -7.83 5.01 6.47
N LEU A 154 -8.07 6.29 6.18
CA LEU A 154 -8.08 6.80 4.81
C LEU A 154 -6.67 6.80 4.24
N TRP A 155 -6.50 6.33 3.00
CA TRP A 155 -5.20 6.37 2.33
C TRP A 155 -4.71 7.79 2.07
N SER A 156 -5.62 8.76 1.94
CA SER A 156 -5.31 10.18 1.78
C SER A 156 -4.72 10.85 3.03
N GLU A 157 -4.76 10.21 4.20
CA GLU A 157 -4.17 10.77 5.43
C GLU A 157 -2.64 10.59 5.47
N TYR A 158 -2.08 9.71 4.63
CA TYR A 158 -0.65 9.39 4.57
C TYR A 158 0.08 10.28 3.57
#